data_AF-A0A4Y8RLF7-F1
#
_entry.id   AF-A0A4Y8RLF7-F1
#
_cell.length_a   1.000
_cell.length_b   1.000
_cell.length_c   1.000
_cell.angle_alpha   90.00
_cell.angle_beta   90.00
_cell.angle_gamma   90.00
#
_symmetry.space_group_name_H-M   'P 1'
#
loop_
_entity.id
_entity.type
_entity.pdbx_description
1 polymer ?
#
loop_
_entity_poly.entity_id
_entity_poly.type
_entity_poly.pdbx_seq_one_letter_code
_entity_poly.pdbx_strand_id
1 'polypeptide(L)'
;MTFIETGTFHGAGIKAALMTGFDRVVSIECVREFHDECSGRFASEIGEKKVELRLGDSAEELPAMVPSMKGPRLYWLDAHFQGVDGEFEAANCPLTAEIEAVIASRHPDDVIMIDDMRLLRRPAAWRGHKVEIDAVLGRLMNAYTDHVALFLDAANQSEHTRRDIFTLFPAHLAGQFFAKFPGGRDEAAIKAKAERELAATA
;
A
#
# COMPACT_ATOMS: atom_id res chain seq x y z
N MET A 1 9.18 -8.10 -9.03
CA MET A 1 8.72 -7.14 -8.01
C MET A 1 8.18 -7.93 -6.84
N THR A 2 8.43 -7.51 -5.61
CA THR A 2 7.86 -8.15 -4.41
C THR A 2 6.60 -7.41 -4.00
N PHE A 3 5.51 -8.12 -3.73
CA PHE A 3 4.31 -7.55 -3.12
C PHE A 3 4.46 -7.60 -1.59
N ILE A 4 4.19 -6.49 -0.92
CA ILE A 4 4.27 -6.33 0.53
C ILE A 4 2.93 -5.75 0.99
N GLU A 5 2.21 -6.46 1.86
CA GLU A 5 1.01 -5.91 2.52
C GLU A 5 1.15 -5.84 4.03
N THR A 6 0.43 -4.89 4.64
CA THR A 6 0.21 -4.81 6.07
C THR A 6 -1.28 -4.91 6.36
N GLY A 7 -1.66 -5.70 7.36
CA GLY A 7 -3.06 -6.07 7.61
C GLY A 7 -3.46 -7.26 6.75
N THR A 8 -3.20 -8.48 7.23
CA THR A 8 -3.49 -9.70 6.46
C THR A 8 -4.97 -10.06 6.52
N PHE A 9 -5.58 -9.92 7.71
CA PHE A 9 -6.94 -10.34 7.99
C PHE A 9 -7.17 -11.80 7.50
N HIS A 10 -8.26 -12.08 6.79
CA HIS A 10 -8.52 -13.41 6.21
C HIS A 10 -7.73 -13.69 4.90
N GLY A 11 -6.72 -12.90 4.55
CA GLY A 11 -5.78 -13.18 3.45
C GLY A 11 -6.29 -12.89 2.04
N ALA A 12 -7.26 -11.98 1.89
CA ALA A 12 -7.78 -11.60 0.58
C ALA A 12 -6.70 -10.93 -0.29
N GLY A 13 -5.87 -10.07 0.31
CA GLY A 13 -4.77 -9.38 -0.35
C GLY A 13 -3.67 -10.34 -0.83
N ILE A 14 -3.15 -11.21 0.05
CA ILE A 14 -2.28 -12.34 -0.33
C ILE A 14 -2.82 -13.09 -1.57
N LYS A 15 -4.09 -13.51 -1.52
CA LYS A 15 -4.70 -14.27 -2.62
C LYS A 15 -4.73 -13.45 -3.91
N ALA A 16 -5.10 -12.17 -3.85
CA ALA A 16 -5.14 -11.30 -5.01
C ALA A 16 -3.73 -11.09 -5.62
N ALA A 17 -2.71 -10.91 -4.78
CA ALA A 17 -1.32 -10.79 -5.23
C ALA A 17 -0.84 -12.06 -5.96
N LEU A 18 -1.09 -13.24 -5.38
CA LEU A 18 -0.77 -14.52 -6.01
C LEU A 18 -1.48 -14.69 -7.37
N MET A 19 -2.78 -14.39 -7.43
CA MET A 19 -3.57 -14.47 -8.67
C MET A 19 -3.10 -13.47 -9.74
N THR A 20 -2.55 -12.34 -9.34
CA THR A 20 -1.97 -11.32 -10.24
C THR A 20 -0.62 -11.76 -10.80
N GLY A 21 0.02 -12.78 -10.21
CA GLY A 21 1.29 -13.34 -10.67
C GLY A 21 2.51 -12.80 -9.94
N PHE A 22 2.38 -12.31 -8.71
CA PHE A 22 3.55 -11.97 -7.90
C PHE A 22 4.29 -13.25 -7.46
N ASP A 23 5.57 -13.33 -7.81
CA ASP A 23 6.44 -14.46 -7.43
C ASP A 23 6.81 -14.47 -5.94
N ARG A 24 6.72 -13.30 -5.29
CA ARG A 24 6.97 -13.12 -3.86
C ARG A 24 5.95 -12.16 -3.26
N VAL A 25 5.32 -12.63 -2.20
CA VAL A 25 4.31 -11.95 -1.39
C VAL A 25 4.81 -11.98 0.06
N VAL A 26 4.85 -10.81 0.70
CA VAL A 26 5.15 -10.67 2.12
C VAL A 26 3.96 -10.00 2.77
N SER A 27 3.47 -10.56 3.87
CA SER A 27 2.31 -10.04 4.59
C SER A 27 2.62 -9.93 6.08
N ILE A 28 2.25 -8.81 6.70
CA ILE A 28 2.42 -8.59 8.14
C ILE A 28 1.05 -8.53 8.80
N GLU A 29 0.88 -9.32 9.86
CA GLU A 29 -0.33 -9.37 10.66
C GLU A 29 0.00 -9.21 12.13
N CYS A 30 -0.71 -8.36 12.86
CA CYS A 30 -0.50 -8.18 14.29
C CYS A 30 -1.40 -9.10 15.14
N VAL A 31 -2.53 -9.55 14.60
CA VAL A 31 -3.48 -10.43 15.29
C VAL A 31 -3.14 -11.89 15.04
N ARG A 32 -2.78 -12.61 16.12
CA ARG A 32 -2.37 -14.02 16.05
C ARG A 32 -3.40 -14.92 15.38
N GLU A 33 -4.69 -14.70 15.62
CA GLU A 33 -5.76 -15.50 15.02
C GLU A 33 -5.72 -15.46 13.48
N PHE A 34 -5.70 -14.26 12.89
CA PHE A 34 -5.63 -14.08 11.44
C PHE A 34 -4.31 -14.60 10.87
N HIS A 35 -3.21 -14.42 11.59
CA HIS A 35 -1.93 -14.98 11.22
C HIS A 35 -1.96 -16.50 11.13
N ASP A 36 -2.50 -17.17 12.15
CA ASP A 36 -2.55 -18.63 12.23
C ASP A 36 -3.53 -19.21 11.19
N GLU A 37 -4.67 -18.55 10.98
CA GLU A 37 -5.60 -18.88 9.90
C GLU A 37 -4.90 -18.82 8.52
N CYS A 38 -4.25 -17.71 8.22
CA CYS A 38 -3.59 -17.50 6.93
C CYS A 38 -2.37 -18.41 6.76
N SER A 39 -1.65 -18.73 7.84
CA SER A 39 -0.55 -19.72 7.83
C SER A 39 -1.04 -21.08 7.37
N GLY A 40 -2.21 -21.53 7.86
CA GLY A 40 -2.84 -22.77 7.40
C GLY A 40 -3.34 -22.68 5.97
N ARG A 41 -3.99 -21.56 5.61
CA ARG A 41 -4.60 -21.33 4.30
C ARG A 41 -3.57 -21.29 3.15
N PHE A 42 -2.41 -20.69 3.38
CA PHE A 42 -1.34 -20.51 2.38
C PHE A 42 -0.12 -21.41 2.64
N ALA A 43 -0.31 -22.53 3.33
CA ALA A 43 0.79 -23.42 3.73
C ALA A 43 1.63 -23.93 2.54
N SER A 44 0.99 -24.15 1.39
CA SER A 44 1.70 -24.58 0.17
C SER A 44 2.63 -23.49 -0.35
N GLU A 45 2.12 -22.26 -0.50
CA GLU A 45 2.86 -21.12 -1.01
C GLU A 45 3.96 -20.67 -0.04
N ILE A 46 3.75 -20.84 1.26
CA ILE A 46 4.78 -20.67 2.30
C ILE A 46 5.88 -21.71 2.13
N GLY A 47 5.52 -23.00 1.95
CA GLY A 47 6.47 -24.09 1.69
C GLY A 47 7.30 -23.86 0.42
N GLU A 48 6.69 -23.25 -0.60
CA GLU A 48 7.34 -22.84 -1.84
C GLU A 48 8.14 -21.53 -1.74
N LYS A 49 8.10 -20.85 -0.58
CA LYS A 49 8.73 -19.53 -0.34
C LYS A 49 8.18 -18.40 -1.24
N LYS A 50 6.97 -18.57 -1.76
CA LYS A 50 6.22 -17.53 -2.47
C LYS A 50 5.54 -16.57 -1.51
N VAL A 51 5.04 -17.07 -0.39
CA VAL A 51 4.42 -16.26 0.68
C VAL A 51 5.33 -16.27 1.91
N GLU A 52 5.58 -15.11 2.48
CA GLU A 52 6.14 -14.93 3.82
C GLU A 52 5.11 -14.21 4.67
N LEU A 53 4.61 -14.86 5.71
CA LEU A 53 3.67 -14.27 6.66
C LEU A 53 4.42 -14.00 7.97
N ARG A 54 4.31 -12.77 8.47
CA ARG A 54 5.01 -12.29 9.67
C ARG A 54 3.98 -11.89 10.72
N LEU A 55 4.14 -12.38 11.93
CA LEU A 55 3.35 -11.98 13.09
C LEU A 55 4.05 -10.83 13.81
N GLY A 56 3.45 -9.63 13.83
CA GLY A 56 3.99 -8.46 14.52
C GLY A 56 3.32 -7.15 14.12
N ASP A 57 3.72 -6.06 14.79
CA ASP A 57 3.32 -4.71 14.38
C ASP A 57 4.12 -4.31 13.13
N SER A 58 3.42 -3.94 12.06
CA SER A 58 4.01 -3.36 10.85
C SER A 58 4.92 -2.15 11.09
N ALA A 59 4.67 -1.36 12.13
CA ALA A 59 5.54 -0.25 12.52
C ALA A 59 6.95 -0.71 12.95
N GLU A 60 7.10 -1.98 13.34
CA GLU A 60 8.37 -2.60 13.73
C GLU A 60 8.91 -3.53 12.64
N GLU A 61 8.04 -4.36 12.06
CA GLU A 61 8.41 -5.38 11.07
C GLU A 61 8.90 -4.77 9.75
N LEU A 62 8.27 -3.70 9.24
CA LEU A 62 8.69 -3.06 7.99
C LEU A 62 10.12 -2.48 8.07
N PRO A 63 10.48 -1.63 9.05
CA PRO A 63 11.84 -1.15 9.23
C PRO A 63 12.88 -2.28 9.37
N ALA A 64 12.50 -3.40 9.98
CA ALA A 64 13.40 -4.54 10.16
C ALA A 64 13.66 -5.31 8.85
N MET A 65 12.64 -5.48 8.00
CA MET A 65 12.76 -6.36 6.83
C MET A 65 13.14 -5.63 5.54
N VAL A 66 12.56 -4.46 5.28
CA VAL A 66 12.66 -3.77 3.99
C VAL A 66 14.12 -3.41 3.61
N PRO A 67 15.01 -2.97 4.51
CA PRO A 67 16.40 -2.63 4.15
C PRO A 67 17.20 -3.78 3.55
N SER A 68 16.80 -5.03 3.83
CA SER A 68 17.47 -6.23 3.31
C SER A 68 16.94 -6.70 1.94
N MET A 69 15.77 -6.19 1.54
CA MET A 69 15.12 -6.58 0.29
C MET A 69 15.77 -5.89 -0.92
N LYS A 70 15.77 -6.58 -2.07
CA LYS A 70 16.35 -6.07 -3.31
C LYS A 70 15.29 -5.91 -4.39
N GLY A 71 15.43 -4.87 -5.19
CA GLY A 71 14.58 -4.60 -6.36
C GLY A 71 13.27 -3.89 -6.01
N PRO A 72 12.40 -3.68 -7.03
CA PRO A 72 11.16 -2.94 -6.88
C PRO A 72 10.14 -3.69 -6.04
N ARG A 73 9.32 -2.93 -5.30
CA ARG A 73 8.26 -3.46 -4.45
C ARG A 73 6.93 -2.78 -4.74
N LEU A 74 5.85 -3.51 -4.53
CA LEU A 74 4.52 -2.94 -4.39
C LEU A 74 4.13 -3.02 -2.92
N TYR A 75 3.79 -1.89 -2.32
CA TYR A 75 3.28 -1.79 -0.95
C TYR A 75 1.76 -1.62 -0.98
N TRP A 76 1.04 -2.48 -0.27
CA TRP A 76 -0.38 -2.33 0.06
C TRP A 76 -0.48 -2.08 1.57
N LEU A 77 -0.62 -0.82 1.97
CA LEU A 77 -0.67 -0.41 3.36
C LEU A 77 -2.13 -0.35 3.81
N ASP A 78 -2.51 -1.29 4.67
CA ASP A 78 -3.91 -1.54 5.09
C ASP A 78 -4.01 -2.03 6.54
N ALA A 79 -2.93 -1.94 7.33
CA ALA A 79 -2.95 -2.20 8.77
C ALA A 79 -3.59 -1.06 9.59
N HIS A 80 -4.49 -0.30 8.98
CA HIS A 80 -5.04 0.91 9.58
C HIS A 80 -6.02 0.60 10.74
N PHE A 81 -6.55 -0.61 10.78
CA PHE A 81 -7.47 -1.08 11.82
C PHE A 81 -6.74 -1.92 12.88
N GLN A 82 -6.55 -1.37 14.08
CA GLN A 82 -6.16 -2.14 15.27
C GLN A 82 -7.22 -2.03 16.36
N GLY A 83 -7.65 -3.17 16.91
CA GLY A 83 -8.58 -3.23 18.06
C GLY A 83 -9.89 -4.02 17.85
N VAL A 84 -9.89 -5.09 17.05
CA VAL A 84 -11.06 -6.00 17.00
C VAL A 84 -11.22 -6.74 18.35
N ASP A 85 -10.11 -7.06 19.03
CA ASP A 85 -10.14 -8.01 20.17
C ASP A 85 -9.52 -7.49 21.47
N GLY A 86 -9.31 -6.18 21.60
CA GLY A 86 -8.83 -5.57 22.86
C GLY A 86 -7.36 -5.85 23.23
N GLU A 87 -6.58 -6.54 22.39
CA GLU A 87 -5.15 -6.79 22.60
C GLU A 87 -4.26 -5.57 22.31
N PHE A 88 -4.77 -4.59 21.57
CA PHE A 88 -4.07 -3.34 21.27
C PHE A 88 -4.82 -2.17 21.90
N GLU A 89 -4.21 -1.53 22.91
CA GLU A 89 -4.76 -0.33 23.52
C GLU A 89 -4.64 0.87 22.56
N ALA A 90 -5.78 1.52 22.33
CA ALA A 90 -5.98 2.69 21.47
C ALA A 90 -5.91 2.44 19.95
N ALA A 91 -6.50 3.37 19.20
CA ALA A 91 -6.47 3.43 17.75
C ALA A 91 -5.04 3.64 17.23
N ASN A 92 -4.27 2.56 17.21
CA ASN A 92 -2.92 2.54 16.68
C ASN A 92 -3.01 2.31 15.17
N CYS A 93 -2.65 3.34 14.41
CA CYS A 93 -2.57 3.29 12.95
C CYS A 93 -1.08 3.43 12.61
N PRO A 94 -0.44 2.37 12.12
CA PRO A 94 1.02 2.31 11.97
C PRO A 94 1.52 3.15 10.79
N LEU A 95 0.62 3.66 9.93
CA LEU A 95 0.91 4.29 8.64
C LEU A 95 2.05 5.31 8.67
N THR A 96 2.14 6.17 9.70
CA THR A 96 3.24 7.13 9.79
C THR A 96 4.60 6.41 9.84
N ALA A 97 4.75 5.36 10.66
CA ALA A 97 5.98 4.60 10.78
C ALA A 97 6.23 3.73 9.52
N GLU A 98 5.18 3.14 8.94
CA GLU A 98 5.28 2.37 7.70
C GLU A 98 5.84 3.23 6.56
N ILE A 99 5.33 4.45 6.39
CA ILE A 99 5.77 5.38 5.35
C ILE A 99 7.22 5.81 5.56
N GLU A 100 7.65 6.08 6.79
CA GLU A 100 9.06 6.38 7.07
C GLU A 100 9.97 5.20 6.71
N ALA A 101 9.55 3.95 6.97
CA ALA A 101 10.28 2.75 6.57
C ALA A 101 10.38 2.61 5.04
N VAL A 102 9.28 2.86 4.33
CA VAL A 102 9.22 2.84 2.85
C VAL A 102 10.14 3.92 2.26
N ILE A 103 10.14 5.14 2.81
CA ILE A 103 11.00 6.24 2.34
C ILE A 103 12.48 5.94 2.59
N ALA A 104 12.82 5.41 3.78
CA ALA A 104 14.19 5.12 4.18
C ALA A 104 14.85 4.06 3.29
N SER A 105 14.05 3.14 2.74
CA SER A 105 14.54 2.03 1.90
C SER A 105 14.05 2.12 0.45
N ARG A 106 13.64 3.30 -0.01
CA ARG A 106 12.98 3.51 -1.31
C ARG A 106 13.76 2.99 -2.51
N HIS A 107 13.02 2.56 -3.53
CA HIS A 107 13.53 2.15 -4.84
C HIS A 107 12.82 2.99 -5.92
N PRO A 108 13.50 3.40 -7.01
CA PRO A 108 12.91 4.23 -8.07
C PRO A 108 11.68 3.66 -8.78
N ASP A 109 11.42 2.37 -8.58
CA ASP A 109 10.36 1.61 -9.25
C ASP A 109 9.34 1.03 -8.25
N ASP A 110 9.29 1.57 -7.03
CA ASP A 110 8.28 1.16 -6.06
C ASP A 110 6.88 1.65 -6.45
N VAL A 111 5.89 0.85 -6.11
CA VAL A 111 4.47 1.25 -6.16
C VAL A 111 3.97 1.25 -4.73
N ILE A 112 3.33 2.34 -4.30
CA ILE A 112 2.77 2.49 -2.96
C ILE A 112 1.27 2.68 -3.06
N MET A 113 0.52 1.82 -2.40
CA MET A 113 -0.93 1.88 -2.29
C MET A 113 -1.30 1.97 -0.81
N ILE A 114 -2.18 2.91 -0.48
CA ILE A 114 -2.68 3.12 0.88
C ILE A 114 -4.20 3.03 0.81
N ASP A 115 -4.78 2.07 1.52
CA ASP A 115 -6.23 1.89 1.57
C ASP A 115 -6.89 2.85 2.57
N ASP A 116 -8.23 2.86 2.62
CA ASP A 116 -9.02 3.59 3.62
C ASP A 116 -8.72 5.09 3.72
N MET A 117 -8.23 5.72 2.65
CA MET A 117 -7.88 7.14 2.60
C MET A 117 -9.04 8.06 2.97
N ARG A 118 -10.27 7.61 2.71
CA ARG A 118 -11.50 8.30 3.14
C ARG A 118 -11.63 8.34 4.67
N LEU A 119 -11.24 7.27 5.36
CA LEU A 119 -11.28 7.13 6.82
C LEU A 119 -10.10 7.84 7.47
N LEU A 120 -8.88 7.67 6.92
CA LEU A 120 -7.66 8.33 7.38
C LEU A 120 -7.73 9.86 7.33
N ARG A 121 -8.58 10.42 6.46
CA ARG A 121 -8.86 11.86 6.38
C ARG A 121 -9.85 12.37 7.43
N ARG A 122 -10.39 11.49 8.27
CA ARG A 122 -11.41 11.81 9.28
C ARG A 122 -11.02 11.29 10.67
N PRO A 123 -9.89 11.74 11.25
CA PRO A 123 -9.34 11.18 12.48
C PRO A 123 -10.30 11.20 13.68
N ALA A 124 -11.05 12.29 13.86
CA ALA A 124 -12.03 12.40 14.94
C ALA A 124 -13.22 11.41 14.79
N ALA A 125 -13.56 11.01 13.57
CA ALA A 125 -14.68 10.10 13.30
C ALA A 125 -14.23 8.62 13.27
N TRP A 126 -12.93 8.36 13.18
CA TRP A 126 -12.39 7.02 13.03
C TRP A 126 -11.47 6.64 14.19
N ARG A 127 -12.10 6.36 15.34
CA ARG A 127 -11.46 5.93 16.60
C ARG A 127 -10.39 6.87 17.19
N GLY A 128 -10.22 8.08 16.65
CA GLY A 128 -9.30 9.08 17.20
C GLY A 128 -7.84 8.84 16.84
N HIS A 129 -7.54 8.20 15.70
CA HIS A 129 -6.17 8.04 15.23
C HIS A 129 -5.49 9.41 15.05
N LYS A 130 -4.15 9.46 15.18
CA LYS A 130 -3.35 10.69 15.16
C LYS A 130 -2.55 10.89 13.87
N VAL A 131 -2.98 10.25 12.79
CA VAL A 131 -2.24 10.31 11.52
C VAL A 131 -2.56 11.64 10.83
N GLU A 132 -1.53 12.47 10.68
CA GLU A 132 -1.58 13.71 9.90
C GLU A 132 -1.42 13.38 8.41
N ILE A 133 -2.50 12.90 7.79
CA ILE A 133 -2.45 12.25 6.48
C ILE A 133 -1.85 13.14 5.37
N ASP A 134 -2.17 14.44 5.34
CA ASP A 134 -1.61 15.34 4.32
C ASP A 134 -0.09 15.52 4.50
N ALA A 135 0.41 15.50 5.75
CA ALA A 135 1.84 15.54 6.03
C ALA A 135 2.54 14.23 5.62
N VAL A 136 1.92 13.08 5.88
CA VAL A 136 2.41 11.76 5.47
C VAL A 136 2.51 11.67 3.96
N LEU A 137 1.44 12.01 3.23
CA LEU A 137 1.45 12.01 1.76
C LEU A 137 2.46 13.01 1.20
N GLY A 138 2.58 14.19 1.81
CA GLY A 138 3.57 15.20 1.42
C GLY A 138 5.01 14.69 1.52
N ARG A 139 5.36 14.01 2.64
CA ARG A 139 6.68 13.37 2.80
C ARG A 139 6.93 12.30 1.75
N LEU A 140 5.94 11.44 1.52
CA LEU A 140 6.04 10.36 0.54
C LEU A 140 6.25 10.92 -0.88
N MET A 141 5.42 11.87 -1.33
CA MET A 141 5.57 12.48 -2.66
C MET A 141 6.88 13.25 -2.81
N ASN A 142 7.39 13.88 -1.75
CA ASN A 142 8.70 14.54 -1.78
C ASN A 142 9.87 13.55 -1.86
N ALA A 143 9.70 12.33 -1.34
CA ALA A 143 10.72 11.28 -1.42
C ALA A 143 10.73 10.56 -2.78
N TYR A 144 9.59 10.55 -3.48
CA TYR A 144 9.36 9.87 -4.77
C TYR A 144 9.02 10.90 -5.87
N THR A 145 9.96 11.77 -6.21
CA THR A 145 9.69 12.90 -7.13
C THR A 145 9.39 12.48 -8.57
N ASP A 146 9.85 11.30 -8.99
CA ASP A 146 9.61 10.75 -10.34
C ASP A 146 8.38 9.81 -10.39
N HIS A 147 7.44 9.98 -9.44
CA HIS A 147 6.22 9.18 -9.35
C HIS A 147 4.97 10.03 -9.57
N VAL A 148 3.93 9.39 -10.09
CA VAL A 148 2.60 9.96 -10.28
C VAL A 148 1.70 9.49 -9.14
N ALA A 149 1.09 10.45 -8.46
CA ALA A 149 0.09 10.18 -7.44
C ALA A 149 -1.31 10.20 -8.05
N LEU A 150 -2.09 9.17 -7.75
CA LEU A 150 -3.50 9.05 -8.08
C LEU A 150 -4.29 8.72 -6.83
N PHE A 151 -5.54 9.11 -6.87
CA PHE A 151 -6.51 8.59 -5.92
C PHE A 151 -7.59 7.86 -6.70
N LEU A 152 -7.73 6.57 -6.39
CA LEU A 152 -8.65 5.67 -7.08
C LEU A 152 -9.93 5.51 -6.25
N ASP A 153 -11.04 5.39 -6.97
CA ASP A 153 -12.35 5.04 -6.41
C ASP A 153 -12.54 3.53 -6.57
N ALA A 154 -12.87 2.80 -5.49
CA ALA A 154 -13.29 1.41 -5.60
C ALA A 154 -14.64 1.33 -6.33
N ALA A 155 -14.73 0.47 -7.35
CA ALA A 155 -15.87 0.43 -8.26
C ALA A 155 -17.10 -0.24 -7.61
N ASN A 156 -17.94 0.51 -6.89
CA ASN A 156 -19.40 0.34 -6.78
C ASN A 156 -20.03 1.35 -5.78
N GLN A 157 -20.95 2.21 -6.28
CA GLN A 157 -22.05 2.95 -5.58
C GLN A 157 -21.93 4.47 -5.26
N SER A 158 -23.10 5.15 -5.22
CA SER A 158 -23.38 6.59 -4.98
C SER A 158 -23.40 6.97 -3.47
N GLU A 159 -23.48 8.21 -2.97
CA GLU A 159 -23.44 9.60 -3.43
C GLU A 159 -22.54 10.24 -2.34
N HIS A 160 -21.25 10.48 -2.53
CA HIS A 160 -20.70 11.82 -2.78
C HIS A 160 -19.17 11.73 -2.97
N THR A 161 -18.73 10.62 -3.62
CA THR A 161 -17.38 10.32 -4.14
C THR A 161 -16.28 10.27 -3.08
N ARG A 162 -15.24 9.45 -3.22
CA ARG A 162 -13.84 9.87 -3.08
C ARG A 162 -12.92 8.73 -2.65
N ARG A 163 -11.94 8.48 -3.53
CA ARG A 163 -10.50 8.41 -3.25
C ARG A 163 -10.21 7.55 -2.03
N ASP A 164 -10.60 6.28 -2.11
CA ASP A 164 -10.43 5.31 -1.01
C ASP A 164 -9.00 4.77 -1.00
N ILE A 165 -8.42 4.62 -2.20
CA ILE A 165 -7.04 4.19 -2.35
C ILE A 165 -6.22 5.37 -2.86
N PHE A 166 -5.16 5.72 -2.13
CA PHE A 166 -4.08 6.53 -2.67
C PHE A 166 -3.08 5.59 -3.34
N THR A 167 -2.63 5.94 -4.54
CA THR A 167 -1.63 5.17 -5.29
C THR A 167 -0.54 6.10 -5.77
N LEU A 168 0.71 5.77 -5.47
CA LEU A 168 1.91 6.42 -5.99
C LEU A 168 2.70 5.40 -6.79
N PHE A 169 3.00 5.68 -8.05
CA PHE A 169 3.69 4.74 -8.93
C PHE A 169 4.65 5.45 -9.88
N PRO A 170 5.66 4.77 -10.43
CA PRO A 170 6.69 5.40 -11.25
C PRO A 170 6.10 6.05 -12.51
N ALA A 171 6.51 7.29 -12.82
CA ALA A 171 5.94 8.05 -13.93
C ALA A 171 6.12 7.35 -15.29
N HIS A 172 7.21 6.60 -15.47
CA HIS A 172 7.46 5.83 -16.69
C HIS A 172 6.43 4.69 -16.92
N LEU A 173 5.66 4.29 -15.91
CA LEU A 173 4.57 3.31 -16.02
C LEU A 173 3.20 3.96 -16.33
N ALA A 174 3.09 5.30 -16.28
CA ALA A 174 1.83 6.02 -16.47
C ALA A 174 1.14 5.69 -17.79
N GLY A 175 1.89 5.63 -18.89
CA GLY A 175 1.33 5.28 -20.20
C GLY A 175 0.65 3.91 -20.22
N GLN A 176 1.25 2.91 -19.55
CA GLN A 176 0.69 1.56 -19.44
C GLN A 176 -0.53 1.52 -18.52
N PHE A 177 -0.48 2.28 -17.42
CA PHE A 177 -1.58 2.38 -16.47
C PHE A 177 -2.83 2.98 -17.12
N PHE A 178 -2.72 4.15 -17.75
CA PHE A 178 -3.88 4.83 -18.36
C PHE A 178 -4.45 4.08 -19.57
N ALA A 179 -3.62 3.38 -20.34
CA ALA A 179 -4.10 2.55 -21.44
C ALA A 179 -5.07 1.44 -20.99
N LYS A 180 -4.95 0.97 -19.74
CA LYS A 180 -5.86 -0.03 -19.15
C LYS A 180 -7.14 0.57 -18.57
N PHE A 181 -7.20 1.90 -18.37
CA PHE A 181 -8.34 2.61 -17.79
C PHE A 181 -8.74 3.81 -18.67
N PRO A 182 -9.22 3.58 -19.91
CA PRO A 182 -9.65 4.65 -20.80
C PRO A 182 -10.84 5.40 -20.19
N GLY A 183 -10.73 6.72 -20.04
CA GLY A 183 -11.84 7.59 -19.60
C GLY A 183 -11.74 8.19 -18.19
N GLY A 184 -10.57 8.17 -17.55
CA GLY A 184 -10.35 8.94 -16.31
C GLY A 184 -10.54 10.45 -16.54
N ARG A 185 -11.17 11.17 -15.60
CA ARG A 185 -11.55 12.60 -15.71
C ARG A 185 -10.41 13.58 -16.01
N ASP A 186 -9.16 13.12 -16.12
CA ASP A 186 -7.99 13.94 -16.44
C ASP A 186 -6.89 13.18 -17.21
N GLU A 187 -7.27 12.12 -17.96
CA GLU A 187 -6.33 11.25 -18.69
C GLU A 187 -5.39 12.05 -19.61
N ALA A 188 -5.92 13.08 -20.28
CA ALA A 188 -5.14 13.94 -21.17
C ALA A 188 -4.09 14.79 -20.43
N ALA A 189 -4.42 15.35 -19.25
CA ALA A 189 -3.46 16.17 -18.50
C ALA A 189 -2.39 15.33 -17.80
N ILE A 190 -2.76 14.15 -17.30
CA ILE A 190 -1.79 13.25 -16.67
C ILE A 190 -0.86 12.66 -17.73
N LYS A 191 -1.38 12.28 -18.90
CA LYS A 191 -0.56 11.85 -20.03
C LYS A 191 0.38 12.96 -20.49
N ALA A 192 -0.10 14.19 -20.60
CA ALA A 192 0.74 15.34 -20.96
C ALA A 192 1.82 15.65 -19.91
N LYS A 193 1.54 15.44 -18.62
CA LYS A 193 2.54 15.58 -17.54
C LYS A 193 3.60 14.48 -17.63
N ALA A 194 3.19 13.22 -17.76
CA ALA A 194 4.09 12.08 -17.88
C ALA A 194 5.01 12.21 -19.11
N GLU A 195 4.46 12.64 -20.25
CA GLU A 195 5.24 12.88 -21.48
C GLU A 195 6.26 14.02 -21.32
N ARG A 196 5.92 15.08 -20.58
CA ARG A 196 6.85 16.19 -20.28
C ARG A 196 7.99 15.77 -19.35
N GLU A 197 7.68 14.97 -18.34
CA GLU A 197 8.68 14.47 -17.37
C GLU A 197 9.63 13.46 -18.02
N LEU A 198 9.12 12.60 -18.93
CA LEU A 198 9.95 11.69 -19.74
C LEU A 198 10.89 12.44 -20.70
N ALA A 199 10.42 13.55 -21.27
CA ALA A 199 11.22 14.39 -22.17
C ALA A 199 12.26 15.25 -21.44
N ALA A 200 12.10 15.49 -20.14
CA ALA A 200 13.05 16.26 -19.33
C ALA A 200 14.21 15.41 -18.78
N THR A 201 14.12 14.07 -18.92
CA THR A 201 15.11 13.10 -18.44
C THR A 201 15.90 12.42 -19.56
N ALA A 202 15.65 12.81 -20.83
CA ALA A 202 16.39 12.40 -22.03
C ALA A 202 17.29 13.53 -22.55
#